data_AF-A0A453NXD6-F1
#
_entry.id   AF-A0A453NXD6-F1
#
_cell.length_a   1.000
_cell.length_b   1.000
_cell.length_c   1.000
_cell.angle_alpha   90.00
_cell.angle_beta   90.00
_cell.angle_gamma   90.00
#
_symmetry.space_group_name_H-M   'P 1'
#
loop_
_entity.id
_entity.type
_entity.pdbx_description
1 polymer ?
#
loop_
_entity_poly.entity_id
_entity_poly.type
_entity_poly.pdbx_seq_one_letter_code
_entity_poly.pdbx_strand_id
1 'polypeptide(L)' 'VVLDEPLSYSLDDCIEYIQEDELVEVTPESIRMSKNPKISKKKNN' A
#
# COMPACT_ATOMS: atom_id res chain seq x y z
N VAL A 1 8.34 -25.04 0.22
CA VAL A 1 7.25 -24.14 -0.20
C VAL A 1 7.76 -23.39 -1.41
N VAL A 2 7.05 -23.44 -2.54
CA VAL A 2 7.39 -22.65 -3.73
C VAL A 2 6.55 -21.38 -3.68
N LEU A 3 7.17 -20.21 -3.92
CA LEU A 3 6.49 -18.93 -3.98
C LEU A 3 6.30 -18.54 -5.45
N ASP A 4 5.14 -17.98 -5.77
CA ASP A 4 4.91 -17.37 -7.07
C ASP A 4 5.71 -16.06 -7.22
N GLU A 5 5.86 -15.61 -8.45
CA GLU A 5 6.59 -14.37 -8.75
C GLU A 5 5.92 -13.15 -8.10
N PRO A 6 6.71 -12.17 -7.62
CA PRO A 6 6.16 -10.96 -7.02
C PRO A 6 5.49 -10.09 -8.08
N LEU A 7 4.41 -9.42 -7.69
CA LEU A 7 3.76 -8.42 -8.51
C LEU A 7 4.61 -7.15 -8.55
N SER A 8 4.93 -6.70 -9.76
CA SER A 8 5.58 -5.41 -10.00
C SER A 8 4.54 -4.39 -10.42
N TYR A 9 4.33 -3.37 -9.58
CA TYR A 9 3.44 -2.24 -9.88
C TYR A 9 4.24 -0.98 -10.18
N SER A 10 3.73 -0.17 -11.12
CA SER A 10 4.20 1.21 -11.28
C SER A 10 3.59 2.11 -10.20
N LEU A 11 4.07 3.35 -10.11
CA LEU A 11 3.48 4.33 -9.20
C LEU A 11 2.02 4.61 -9.54
N ASP A 12 1.70 4.74 -10.83
CA ASP A 12 0.36 5.04 -11.30
C ASP A 12 -0.60 3.88 -10.95
N ASP A 13 -0.18 2.63 -11.18
CA ASP A 13 -0.96 1.45 -10.80
C ASP A 13 -1.22 1.42 -9.29
N CYS A 14 -0.21 1.77 -8.47
CA CYS A 14 -0.37 1.81 -7.02
C CYS A 14 -1.39 2.87 -6.58
N ILE A 15 -1.42 4.03 -7.25
CA ILE A 15 -2.36 5.12 -6.95
C ILE A 15 -3.79 4.72 -7.34
N GLU A 16 -3.97 4.02 -8.45
CA GLU A 16 -5.29 3.53 -8.87
C GLU A 16 -5.80 2.38 -8.00
N TYR A 17 -4.89 1.54 -7.49
CA TYR A 17 -5.24 0.34 -6.72
C TYR A 17 -5.67 0.63 -5.27
N ILE A 18 -5.15 1.69 -4.67
CA ILE A 18 -5.28 1.94 -3.24
C ILE A 18 -6.70 2.28 -2.77
N GLN A 19 -7.04 1.90 -1.53
CA GLN A 19 -8.33 2.22 -0.90
C GLN A 19 -8.27 3.39 0.09
N GLU A 20 -9.42 3.91 0.53
CA GLU A 20 -9.52 5.08 1.42
C GLU A 20 -8.80 4.92 2.76
N ASP A 21 -8.64 3.69 3.26
CA ASP A 21 -7.98 3.38 4.53
C ASP A 21 -6.50 2.98 4.37
N GLU A 22 -5.93 3.19 3.19
CA GLU A 22 -4.56 2.82 2.83
C GLU A 22 -3.71 4.06 2.48
N LEU A 23 -2.41 3.87 2.33
CA LEU A 23 -1.44 4.88 1.87
C LEU A 23 -0.39 4.26 0.95
N VAL A 24 0.01 5.03 -0.08
CA VAL A 24 1.22 4.73 -0.88
C VAL A 24 2.38 5.52 -0.28
N GLU A 25 3.37 4.81 0.22
CA GLU A 25 4.65 5.38 0.65
C GLU A 25 5.60 5.40 -0.56
N VAL A 26 6.10 6.58 -0.91
CA VAL A 26 7.03 6.76 -2.01
C VAL A 26 8.36 7.29 -1.48
N THR A 27 9.43 6.58 -1.83
CA THR A 27 10.82 6.98 -1.60
C THR A 27 11.56 6.95 -2.93
N PRO A 28 12.72 7.61 -3.06
CA PRO A 28 13.49 7.57 -4.31
C PRO A 28 13.89 6.15 -4.76
N GLU A 29 13.99 5.22 -3.82
CA GLU A 29 14.43 3.84 -4.09
C GLU A 29 13.28 2.82 -4.14
N SER A 30 12.09 3.16 -3.61
CA SER A 30 11.02 2.18 -3.46
C SER A 30 9.64 2.80 -3.28
N ILE A 31 8.62 2.04 -3.70
CA ILE A 31 7.21 2.34 -3.52
C ILE A 31 6.59 1.19 -2.72
N ARG A 32 5.75 1.50 -1.73
CA ARG A 32 5.06 0.51 -0.89
C ARG A 32 3.62 0.93 -0.63
N MET A 33 2.69 -0.03 -0.67
CA MET A 33 1.31 0.17 -0.24
C MET A 33 1.13 -0.39 1.16
N SER A 34 0.44 0.34 2.05
CA SER A 34 0.18 -0.11 3.42
C SER A 34 -1.13 0.46 3.98
N LYS A 35 -1.70 -0.16 5.02
CA LYS A 35 -2.85 0.38 5.73
C LYS A 35 -2.48 1.65 6.50
N ASN A 36 -3.36 2.63 6.49
CA ASN A 36 -3.15 3.87 7.22
C ASN A 36 -3.39 3.65 8.73
N PRO A 37 -2.32 3.72 9.57
CA PRO A 37 -2.44 3.46 11.01
C PRO A 37 -3.26 4.54 11.75
N LYS A 38 -3.42 5.74 11.17
CA LYS A 38 -4.21 6.83 11.75
C LYS A 38 -5.71 6.64 11.52
N ILE A 39 -6.10 6.03 10.39
CA ILE A 39 -7.50 5.74 10.05
C ILE A 39 -7.97 4.49 10.81
N SER A 40 -7.14 3.44 10.84
CA SER A 40 -7.46 2.19 11.52
C SER A 40 -7.63 2.33 13.04
N LYS A 41 -6.90 3.25 13.69
CA LYS A 41 -7.06 3.54 15.14
C LYS A 41 -8.37 4.25 15.51
N LYS A 42 -9.11 4.80 14.54
CA LYS A 42 -10.35 5.55 14.80
C LYS A 42 -11.57 4.65 15.03
N LYS A 43 -11.45 3.32 14.88
CA LYS A 43 -12.55 2.36 15.11
C LYS A 43 -12.77 1.94 16.57
N ASN A 44 -12.04 2.52 17.53
CA ASN A 44 -12.26 2.30 18.96
C ASN A 44 -12.77 3.59 19.61
N ASN A 45 -14.07 3.90 19.49
CA ASN A 45 -14.85 4.75 20.39
C ASN A 45 -16.33 4.65 20.02
#